data_AF-A0A7L5BH43-F1
#
_entry.id   AF-A0A7L5BH43-F1
#
_cell.length_a   1.000
_cell.length_b   1.000
_cell.length_c   1.000
_cell.angle_alpha   90.00
_cell.angle_beta   90.00
_cell.angle_gamma   90.00
#
_symmetry.space_group_name_H-M   'P 1'
#
loop_
_entity.id
_entity.type
_entity.pdbx_description
1 polymer ?
#
loop_
_entity_poly.entity_id
_entity_poly.type
_entity_poly.pdbx_seq_one_letter_code
_entity_poly.pdbx_strand_id
1 'polypeptide(L)'
;MTYTFPPSLHPLRDYLKGQGADTRAFASARQAAFMAQQLLGTRVKFPDKGADMTSTLFMIQKAVTEKDILVRNIPAAIDGKAKKMKSASGLSKREVRHLSKEDWNKRNRKERIKERFPAEKFSEGLHIFCDGASVPNPGVGGWGVVVYEDGAEIASAFGGDPDTTNNQMELTGLLNALEQAWKHITEWPEVTIWCDSQYCVKGVNEWMPGWKAKGWQRGGANAEPQNRVVMNVDLWKAIDEKMQEFPKFGKIHVRWVKGHHGVAGNERADQLAEQGRLEAEERGRSEDELSLLDQVNDLDARFKQIMGAV
;
A
#
# COMPACT_ATOMS: atom_id res chain seq x y z
N MET A 1 -18.75 20.93 12.47
CA MET A 1 -18.04 21.82 13.44
C MET A 1 -16.58 21.45 13.41
N THR A 2 -15.65 22.38 13.70
CA THR A 2 -14.22 22.04 13.81
C THR A 2 -13.88 21.68 15.26
N TYR A 3 -13.09 20.62 15.43
CA TYR A 3 -12.62 20.17 16.74
C TYR A 3 -11.54 21.12 17.26
N THR A 4 -11.75 21.65 18.46
CA THR A 4 -10.77 22.47 19.17
C THR A 4 -10.15 21.66 20.29
N PHE A 5 -8.84 21.45 20.24
CA PHE A 5 -8.10 20.79 21.31
C PHE A 5 -8.21 21.61 22.61
N PRO A 6 -8.57 21.00 23.75
CA PRO A 6 -8.51 21.66 25.05
C PRO A 6 -7.05 21.97 25.43
N PRO A 7 -6.79 22.91 26.36
CA PRO A 7 -5.44 23.27 26.80
C PRO A 7 -4.58 22.08 27.26
N SER A 8 -5.23 21.10 27.89
CA SER A 8 -4.60 19.84 28.35
C SER A 8 -4.06 18.96 27.21
N LEU A 9 -4.53 19.15 25.97
CA LEU A 9 -4.10 18.42 24.78
C LEU A 9 -3.27 19.28 23.80
N HIS A 10 -2.75 20.43 24.26
CA HIS A 10 -1.86 21.27 23.46
C HIS A 10 -0.56 20.58 23.01
N PRO A 11 0.15 19.78 23.84
CA PRO A 11 1.33 19.04 23.37
C PRO A 11 1.05 18.13 22.17
N LEU A 12 -0.07 17.41 22.18
CA LEU A 12 -0.52 16.57 21.08
C LEU A 12 -0.83 17.40 19.82
N ARG A 13 -1.58 18.51 19.98
CA ARG A 13 -1.86 19.44 18.88
C ARG A 13 -0.58 20.01 18.27
N ASP A 14 0.38 20.42 19.08
CA ASP A 14 1.58 21.10 18.59
C ASP A 14 2.58 20.11 17.98
N TYR A 15 2.62 18.86 18.45
CA TYR A 15 3.24 17.74 17.72
C TYR A 15 2.60 17.53 16.34
N LEU A 16 1.27 17.45 16.26
CA LEU A 16 0.55 17.30 14.98
C LEU A 16 0.86 18.43 13.99
N LYS A 17 0.94 19.69 14.46
CA LYS A 17 1.41 20.82 13.64
C LYS A 17 2.87 20.67 13.22
N GLY A 18 3.74 20.19 14.10
CA GLY A 18 5.15 19.93 13.80
C GLY A 18 5.33 18.90 12.69
N GLN A 19 4.46 17.89 12.64
CA GLN A 19 4.38 16.92 11.53
C GLN A 19 3.63 17.46 10.29
N GLY A 20 3.24 18.73 10.28
CA GLY A 20 2.63 19.40 9.13
C GLY A 20 1.11 19.17 8.96
N ALA A 21 0.40 18.65 9.96
CA ALA A 21 -1.05 18.48 9.92
C ALA A 21 -1.78 19.80 10.23
N ASP A 22 -2.84 20.13 9.49
CA ASP A 22 -3.70 21.27 9.81
C ASP A 22 -4.68 20.92 10.95
N THR A 23 -4.22 21.16 12.18
CA THR A 23 -5.01 20.94 13.39
C THR A 23 -6.33 21.73 13.48
N ARG A 24 -6.60 22.69 12.57
CA ARG A 24 -7.89 23.40 12.49
C ARG A 24 -8.89 22.73 11.55
N ALA A 25 -8.44 21.83 10.69
CA ALA A 25 -9.28 21.12 9.72
C ALA A 25 -10.00 19.90 10.32
N PHE A 26 -9.55 19.37 11.46
CA PHE A 26 -10.20 18.23 12.11
C PHE A 26 -11.65 18.56 12.49
N ALA A 27 -12.58 17.70 12.09
CA ALA A 27 -14.00 17.76 12.42
C ALA A 27 -14.32 17.13 13.79
N SER A 28 -13.49 16.21 14.29
CA SER A 28 -13.76 15.51 15.56
C SER A 28 -12.49 15.17 16.36
N ALA A 29 -12.70 14.93 17.67
CA ALA A 29 -11.70 14.39 18.58
C ALA A 29 -11.16 13.02 18.13
N ARG A 30 -12.01 12.19 17.50
CA ARG A 30 -11.68 10.86 16.98
C ARG A 30 -10.74 10.94 15.78
N GLN A 31 -10.98 11.90 14.89
CA GLN A 31 -10.11 12.19 13.75
C GLN A 31 -8.74 12.72 14.19
N ALA A 32 -8.71 13.62 15.19
CA ALA A 32 -7.47 14.09 15.79
C ALA A 32 -6.66 12.96 16.44
N ALA A 33 -7.34 12.06 17.16
CA ALA A 33 -6.72 10.86 17.75
C ALA A 33 -6.17 9.92 16.66
N PHE A 34 -6.91 9.72 15.57
CA PHE A 34 -6.50 8.82 14.49
C PHE A 34 -5.24 9.31 13.81
N MET A 35 -5.22 10.58 13.39
CA MET A 35 -4.05 11.19 12.77
C MET A 35 -2.81 11.14 13.67
N ALA A 36 -3.00 11.33 14.98
CA ALA A 36 -1.92 11.23 15.95
C ALA A 36 -1.38 9.81 16.09
N GLN A 37 -2.23 8.77 16.12
CA GLN A 37 -1.77 7.39 16.17
C GLN A 37 -0.91 7.02 14.96
N GLN A 38 -1.33 7.41 13.76
CA GLN A 38 -0.55 7.13 12.53
C GLN A 38 0.82 7.80 12.57
N LEU A 39 0.89 9.09 12.94
CA LEU A 39 2.16 9.81 13.04
C LEU A 39 3.08 9.31 14.17
N LEU A 40 2.52 8.76 15.24
CA LEU A 40 3.29 8.24 16.38
C LEU A 40 3.64 6.75 16.26
N GLY A 41 2.97 6.00 15.38
CA GLY A 41 3.04 4.54 15.34
C GLY A 41 2.43 3.86 16.57
N THR A 42 1.52 4.53 17.29
CA THR A 42 0.88 4.00 18.50
C THR A 42 -0.44 3.32 18.15
N ARG A 43 -0.77 2.23 18.85
CA ARG A 43 -2.04 1.52 18.68
C ARG A 43 -2.84 1.53 20.00
N VAL A 44 -3.73 2.49 20.15
CA VAL A 44 -4.65 2.58 21.31
C VAL A 44 -6.08 2.35 20.83
N LYS A 45 -6.77 1.35 21.38
CA LYS A 45 -8.15 1.03 20.99
C LYS A 45 -9.06 2.24 21.18
N PHE A 46 -9.86 2.56 20.17
CA PHE A 46 -10.86 3.61 20.26
C PHE A 46 -12.14 3.09 20.95
N PRO A 47 -12.80 3.92 21.78
CA PRO A 47 -14.15 3.63 22.26
C PRO A 47 -15.17 3.77 21.12
N ASP A 48 -16.39 3.32 21.38
CA ASP A 48 -17.45 3.21 20.37
C ASP A 48 -17.83 4.54 19.68
N LYS A 49 -18.51 4.46 18.54
CA LYS A 49 -18.86 5.64 17.73
C LYS A 49 -19.76 6.58 18.52
N GLY A 50 -19.29 7.81 18.76
CA GLY A 50 -19.98 8.82 19.58
C GLY A 50 -19.57 8.86 21.06
N ALA A 51 -18.78 7.89 21.54
CA ALA A 51 -18.22 7.92 22.89
C ALA A 51 -17.09 8.96 23.04
N ASP A 52 -16.80 9.36 24.28
CA ASP A 52 -15.76 10.34 24.58
C ASP A 52 -14.35 9.83 24.25
N MET A 53 -13.59 10.63 23.50
CA MET A 53 -12.22 10.35 23.08
C MET A 53 -11.15 10.89 24.03
N THR A 54 -11.52 11.60 25.10
CA THR A 54 -10.58 12.34 25.96
C THR A 54 -9.51 11.41 26.58
N SER A 55 -9.91 10.26 27.12
CA SER A 55 -8.97 9.27 27.68
C SER A 55 -7.98 8.74 26.63
N THR A 56 -8.47 8.41 25.43
CA THR A 56 -7.65 7.96 24.30
C THR A 56 -6.67 9.03 23.84
N LEU A 57 -7.09 10.28 23.74
CA LEU A 57 -6.23 11.41 23.38
C LEU A 57 -5.12 11.64 24.40
N PHE A 58 -5.39 11.47 25.71
CA PHE A 58 -4.36 11.52 26.74
C PHE A 58 -3.37 10.35 26.64
N MET A 59 -3.84 9.13 26.38
CA MET A 59 -2.95 7.97 26.14
C MET A 59 -2.02 8.21 24.94
N ILE A 60 -2.53 8.78 23.84
CA ILE A 60 -1.72 9.11 22.67
C ILE A 60 -0.75 10.26 22.96
N GLN A 61 -1.20 11.30 23.69
CA GLN A 61 -0.34 12.41 24.09
C GLN A 61 0.83 11.97 24.98
N LYS A 62 0.63 10.98 25.86
CA LYS A 62 1.72 10.43 26.68
C LYS A 62 2.88 9.94 25.80
N ALA A 63 2.58 9.22 24.72
CA ALA A 63 3.59 8.76 23.77
C ALA A 63 4.28 9.90 22.99
N VAL A 64 3.59 11.02 22.72
CA VAL A 64 4.23 12.25 22.22
C VAL A 64 5.29 12.71 23.22
N THR A 65 4.91 12.89 24.49
CA THR A 65 5.81 13.43 25.50
C THR A 65 7.00 12.52 25.80
N GLU A 66 6.80 11.20 25.78
CA GLU A 66 7.88 10.22 25.97
C GLU A 66 8.86 10.18 24.78
N LYS A 67 8.36 10.25 23.54
CA LYS A 67 9.22 10.41 22.34
C LYS A 67 9.98 11.74 22.35
N ASP A 68 9.34 12.83 22.75
CA ASP A 68 9.99 14.15 22.76
C ASP A 68 11.07 14.26 23.85
N ILE A 69 10.91 13.55 24.99
CA ILE A 69 11.96 13.36 26.00
C ILE A 69 13.14 12.56 25.42
N LEU A 70 12.88 11.47 24.69
CA LEU A 70 13.93 10.69 24.03
C LEU A 70 14.69 11.50 22.98
N VAL A 71 14.00 12.25 22.12
CA VAL A 71 14.62 13.08 21.06
C VAL A 71 15.48 14.22 21.64
N ARG A 72 15.04 14.88 22.72
CA ARG A 72 15.79 15.97 23.38
C ARG A 72 17.09 15.52 24.05
N ASN A 73 17.24 14.22 24.33
CA ASN A 73 18.43 13.64 24.97
C ASN A 73 19.48 13.10 23.97
N ILE A 74 19.29 13.28 22.66
CA ILE A 74 20.26 12.90 21.64
C ILE A 74 21.19 14.09 21.33
N PRO A 75 22.53 13.97 21.47
CA PRO A 75 23.46 15.02 21.08
C PRO A 75 23.37 15.34 19.58
N ALA A 76 23.27 16.63 19.24
CA ALA A 76 23.10 17.07 17.86
C ALA A 76 24.36 16.78 17.00
N ALA A 77 24.15 16.16 15.83
CA ALA A 77 25.21 15.89 14.85
C ALA A 77 25.61 17.15 14.04
N ILE A 78 26.81 17.09 13.45
CA ILE A 78 27.57 18.26 13.01
C ILE A 78 27.17 18.73 11.59
N ASP A 79 27.07 20.04 11.42
CA ASP A 79 26.50 20.72 10.24
C ASP A 79 27.47 20.78 9.03
N GLY A 80 27.01 20.39 7.84
CA GLY A 80 27.81 20.27 6.61
C GLY A 80 27.28 21.11 5.43
N LYS A 81 27.95 22.21 5.09
CA LYS A 81 27.53 23.15 4.02
C LYS A 81 27.88 22.67 2.60
N ALA A 82 26.95 22.84 1.65
CA ALA A 82 27.21 22.76 0.21
C ALA A 82 26.75 24.03 -0.55
N LYS A 83 27.47 24.41 -1.63
CA LYS A 83 27.43 25.73 -2.28
C LYS A 83 26.52 25.82 -3.52
N LYS A 84 26.08 27.04 -3.85
CA LYS A 84 25.47 27.43 -5.16
C LYS A 84 26.51 27.54 -6.28
N MET A 85 26.10 27.26 -7.52
CA MET A 85 26.73 27.74 -8.77
C MET A 85 25.69 28.30 -9.75
N LYS A 86 26.11 29.09 -10.76
CA LYS A 86 25.25 29.89 -11.66
C LYS A 86 25.47 29.58 -13.17
N SER A 87 24.34 29.52 -13.89
CA SER A 87 24.03 30.01 -15.27
C SER A 87 25.01 29.92 -16.47
N ALA A 88 24.50 29.37 -17.59
CA ALA A 88 24.72 29.78 -19.00
C ALA A 88 23.70 29.05 -19.93
N SER A 89 23.49 29.36 -21.23
CA SER A 89 23.09 30.63 -21.88
C SER A 89 22.73 30.44 -23.38
N GLY A 90 21.61 31.00 -23.88
CA GLY A 90 21.45 31.32 -25.33
C GLY A 90 20.16 30.89 -26.09
N LEU A 91 19.55 31.86 -26.80
CA LEU A 91 18.75 31.78 -28.06
C LEU A 91 17.41 30.97 -28.07
N SER A 92 16.36 31.35 -28.81
CA SER A 92 15.99 32.56 -29.57
C SER A 92 14.45 32.74 -29.59
N LYS A 93 13.94 33.91 -30.03
CA LYS A 93 12.49 34.22 -30.05
C LYS A 93 11.78 33.67 -31.30
N ARG A 94 10.72 32.88 -31.12
CA ARG A 94 9.52 32.86 -31.98
C ARG A 94 8.32 32.33 -31.18
N GLU A 95 7.19 33.02 -31.25
CA GLU A 95 6.10 32.84 -30.30
C GLU A 95 5.15 31.70 -30.70
N VAL A 96 5.28 30.58 -30.00
CA VAL A 96 4.17 29.65 -29.72
C VAL A 96 4.00 29.63 -28.20
N ARG A 97 2.75 29.60 -27.71
CA ARG A 97 2.39 29.78 -26.28
C ARG A 97 2.98 28.69 -25.36
N HIS A 98 4.25 28.81 -25.03
CA HIS A 98 4.91 27.97 -24.03
C HIS A 98 4.60 28.47 -22.63
N LEU A 99 3.91 27.65 -21.83
CA LEU A 99 4.02 27.72 -20.37
C LEU A 99 5.51 27.59 -20.02
N SER A 100 6.03 28.51 -19.21
CA SER A 100 7.43 28.42 -18.79
C SER A 100 7.68 27.10 -18.04
N LYS A 101 8.92 26.61 -18.01
CA LYS A 101 9.27 25.43 -17.17
C LYS A 101 8.86 25.64 -15.71
N GLU A 102 8.86 26.89 -15.22
CA GLU A 102 8.40 27.24 -13.88
C GLU A 102 6.88 27.24 -13.73
N ASP A 103 6.11 27.62 -14.75
CA ASP A 103 4.64 27.60 -14.71
C ASP A 103 4.08 26.20 -14.95
N TRP A 104 4.73 25.41 -15.79
CA TRP A 104 4.51 23.96 -15.89
C TRP A 104 4.83 23.28 -14.54
N ASN A 105 5.97 23.59 -13.94
CA ASN A 105 6.29 23.10 -12.59
C ASN A 105 5.33 23.64 -11.51
N LYS A 106 4.81 24.88 -11.60
CA LYS A 106 3.84 25.42 -10.63
C LYS A 106 2.45 24.80 -10.80
N ARG A 107 1.98 24.55 -12.03
CA ARG A 107 0.74 23.80 -12.30
C ARG A 107 0.86 22.36 -11.83
N ASN A 108 1.87 21.62 -12.28
CA ASN A 108 2.12 20.25 -11.81
C ASN A 108 2.39 20.18 -10.30
N ARG A 109 2.98 21.21 -9.68
CA ARG A 109 3.13 21.28 -8.21
C ARG A 109 1.78 21.54 -7.53
N LYS A 110 0.90 22.38 -8.07
CA LYS A 110 -0.46 22.58 -7.54
C LYS A 110 -1.33 21.33 -7.73
N GLU A 111 -1.21 20.63 -8.85
CA GLU A 111 -1.93 19.38 -9.14
C GLU A 111 -1.40 18.22 -8.27
N ARG A 112 -0.07 18.04 -8.17
CA ARG A 112 0.54 17.07 -7.22
C ARG A 112 0.29 17.40 -5.75
N ILE A 113 0.01 18.65 -5.40
CA ILE A 113 -0.42 19.03 -4.04
C ILE A 113 -1.93 18.76 -3.85
N LYS A 114 -2.72 18.72 -4.94
CA LYS A 114 -4.16 18.39 -4.90
C LYS A 114 -4.42 16.87 -4.78
N GLU A 115 -3.45 16.04 -5.17
CA GLU A 115 -3.38 14.60 -4.86
C GLU A 115 -2.53 14.26 -3.63
N ARG A 116 -2.34 15.21 -2.69
CA ARG A 116 -1.98 14.80 -1.33
C ARG A 116 -3.12 13.94 -0.79
N PHE A 117 -2.81 12.69 -0.44
CA PHE A 117 -3.63 11.82 0.40
C PHE A 117 -3.94 12.55 1.71
N PRO A 118 -5.15 13.10 1.90
CA PRO A 118 -5.50 13.73 3.16
C PRO A 118 -5.89 12.60 4.11
N ALA A 119 -5.39 12.60 5.35
CA ALA A 119 -5.85 11.63 6.35
C ALA A 119 -7.38 11.69 6.57
N GLU A 120 -7.99 12.85 6.29
CA GLU A 120 -9.42 13.12 6.22
C GLU A 120 -10.19 12.22 5.24
N LYS A 121 -9.54 11.67 4.21
CA LYS A 121 -10.17 10.72 3.27
C LYS A 121 -10.26 9.28 3.79
N PHE A 122 -9.64 8.96 4.92
CA PHE A 122 -9.60 7.60 5.47
C PHE A 122 -10.43 7.42 6.74
N SER A 123 -11.03 8.51 7.24
CA SER A 123 -11.78 8.50 8.50
C SER A 123 -13.24 8.10 8.38
N GLU A 124 -13.76 7.88 7.17
CA GLU A 124 -15.17 7.56 6.90
C GLU A 124 -15.29 6.56 5.75
N GLY A 125 -16.08 5.50 5.93
CA GLY A 125 -16.32 4.47 4.89
C GLY A 125 -15.28 3.34 4.85
N LEU A 126 -15.38 2.48 3.83
CA LEU A 126 -14.58 1.27 3.68
C LEU A 126 -13.37 1.50 2.73
N HIS A 127 -12.17 1.39 3.29
CA HIS A 127 -10.91 1.53 2.58
C HIS A 127 -10.08 0.26 2.71
N ILE A 128 -9.60 -0.25 1.59
CA ILE A 128 -8.75 -1.43 1.55
C ILE A 128 -7.42 -1.03 0.93
N PHE A 129 -6.31 -1.45 1.52
CA PHE A 129 -4.99 -1.28 0.94
C PHE A 129 -4.43 -2.65 0.58
N CYS A 130 -3.73 -2.73 -0.55
CA CYS A 130 -3.05 -3.94 -0.97
C CYS A 130 -1.71 -3.64 -1.64
N ASP A 131 -0.73 -4.49 -1.34
CA ASP A 131 0.62 -4.47 -1.89
C ASP A 131 1.08 -5.92 -2.19
N GLY A 132 2.11 -6.06 -3.00
CA GLY A 132 2.79 -7.32 -3.26
C GLY A 132 4.24 -7.14 -3.70
N ALA A 133 5.12 -7.93 -3.10
CA ALA A 133 6.57 -7.86 -3.29
C ALA A 133 7.15 -9.24 -3.65
N SER A 134 8.23 -9.27 -4.43
CA SER A 134 8.98 -10.49 -4.75
C SER A 134 10.47 -10.19 -4.89
N VAL A 135 11.30 -10.93 -4.13
CA VAL A 135 12.75 -10.75 -4.05
C VAL A 135 13.43 -12.11 -3.84
N PRO A 136 14.25 -12.61 -4.79
CA PRO A 136 14.47 -12.08 -6.14
C PRO A 136 13.21 -12.16 -7.01
N ASN A 137 13.25 -11.59 -8.22
CA ASN A 137 12.11 -11.51 -9.13
C ASN A 137 12.51 -12.00 -10.55
N PRO A 138 12.10 -13.20 -10.99
CA PRO A 138 11.28 -14.16 -10.26
C PRO A 138 11.98 -14.77 -9.04
N GLY A 139 11.18 -15.32 -8.13
CA GLY A 139 11.59 -15.90 -6.85
C GLY A 139 10.53 -15.67 -5.78
N VAL A 140 10.89 -15.89 -4.51
CA VAL A 140 9.92 -15.83 -3.42
C VAL A 140 9.23 -14.47 -3.32
N GLY A 141 7.91 -14.51 -3.17
CA GLY A 141 7.06 -13.33 -3.09
C GLY A 141 5.94 -13.48 -2.07
N GLY A 142 5.38 -12.34 -1.69
CA GLY A 142 4.24 -12.24 -0.80
C GLY A 142 3.33 -11.06 -1.14
N TRP A 143 2.08 -11.17 -0.73
CA TRP A 143 1.04 -10.16 -0.91
C TRP A 143 0.39 -9.86 0.44
N GLY A 144 -0.06 -8.60 0.60
CA GLY A 144 -0.66 -8.12 1.83
C GLY A 144 -1.93 -7.31 1.53
N VAL A 145 -2.95 -7.48 2.38
CA VAL A 145 -4.22 -6.74 2.32
C VAL A 145 -4.63 -6.31 3.72
N VAL A 146 -5.03 -5.05 3.88
CA VAL A 146 -5.60 -4.53 5.13
C VAL A 146 -6.86 -3.72 4.85
N VAL A 147 -7.88 -3.94 5.68
CA VAL A 147 -9.23 -3.36 5.58
C VAL A 147 -9.45 -2.39 6.74
N TYR A 148 -9.83 -1.16 6.40
CA TYR A 148 -10.21 -0.11 7.33
C TYR A 148 -11.67 0.30 7.14
N GLU A 149 -12.43 0.40 8.23
CA GLU A 149 -13.77 1.01 8.26
C GLU A 149 -13.77 2.20 9.24
N ASP A 150 -14.19 3.38 8.79
CA ASP A 150 -14.17 4.63 9.58
C ASP A 150 -12.81 4.89 10.28
N GLY A 151 -11.72 4.54 9.58
CA GLY A 151 -10.33 4.63 10.05
C GLY A 151 -9.88 3.54 11.03
N ALA A 152 -10.72 2.59 11.43
CA ALA A 152 -10.32 1.46 12.26
C ALA A 152 -9.90 0.25 11.40
N GLU A 153 -8.75 -0.37 11.68
CA GLU A 153 -8.34 -1.65 11.06
C GLU A 153 -9.30 -2.75 11.54
N ILE A 154 -10.10 -3.32 10.63
CA ILE A 154 -11.13 -4.33 10.94
C ILE A 154 -10.78 -5.73 10.46
N ALA A 155 -9.92 -5.85 9.43
CA ALA A 155 -9.41 -7.13 8.94
C ALA A 155 -8.05 -6.94 8.25
N SER A 156 -7.27 -8.02 8.20
CA SER A 156 -6.05 -8.12 7.40
C SER A 156 -5.86 -9.54 6.91
N ALA A 157 -5.32 -9.71 5.71
CA ALA A 157 -4.94 -11.00 5.14
C ALA A 157 -3.60 -10.85 4.41
N PHE A 158 -2.86 -11.95 4.32
CA PHE A 158 -1.60 -12.00 3.60
C PHE A 158 -1.33 -13.43 3.16
N GLY A 159 -0.35 -13.61 2.28
CA GLY A 159 0.12 -14.91 1.85
C GLY A 159 1.33 -14.75 0.95
N GLY A 160 1.89 -15.87 0.50
CA GLY A 160 3.05 -15.84 -0.40
C GLY A 160 3.34 -17.17 -1.07
N ASP A 161 4.23 -17.09 -2.04
CA ASP A 161 4.53 -18.09 -3.05
C ASP A 161 6.07 -18.18 -3.21
N PRO A 162 6.68 -19.37 -3.10
CA PRO A 162 8.14 -19.54 -3.23
C PRO A 162 8.68 -19.24 -4.64
N ASP A 163 7.87 -19.34 -5.71
CA ASP A 163 8.30 -19.05 -7.09
C ASP A 163 7.29 -18.17 -7.83
N THR A 164 7.46 -16.85 -7.73
CA THR A 164 6.53 -15.89 -8.31
C THR A 164 7.25 -14.64 -8.82
N THR A 165 6.50 -13.60 -9.21
CA THR A 165 7.04 -12.29 -9.61
C THR A 165 6.34 -11.15 -8.89
N ASN A 166 6.96 -9.97 -8.87
CA ASN A 166 6.38 -8.78 -8.23
C ASN A 166 4.99 -8.48 -8.80
N ASN A 167 4.85 -8.49 -10.13
CA ASN A 167 3.58 -8.23 -10.81
C ASN A 167 2.51 -9.29 -10.52
N GLN A 168 2.88 -10.55 -10.23
CA GLN A 168 1.93 -11.58 -9.81
C GLN A 168 1.47 -11.31 -8.37
N MET A 169 2.38 -10.98 -7.46
CA MET A 169 2.03 -10.67 -6.07
C MET A 169 1.19 -9.40 -5.94
N GLU A 170 1.52 -8.33 -6.66
CA GLU A 170 0.69 -7.11 -6.72
C GLU A 170 -0.76 -7.43 -7.18
N LEU A 171 -0.91 -8.26 -8.22
CA LEU A 171 -2.23 -8.69 -8.71
C LEU A 171 -2.96 -9.62 -7.73
N THR A 172 -2.24 -10.52 -7.07
CA THR A 172 -2.81 -11.41 -6.04
C THR A 172 -3.27 -10.59 -4.82
N GLY A 173 -2.51 -9.56 -4.42
CA GLY A 173 -2.92 -8.60 -3.41
C GLY A 173 -4.20 -7.84 -3.81
N LEU A 174 -4.27 -7.36 -5.05
CA LEU A 174 -5.48 -6.72 -5.59
C LEU A 174 -6.69 -7.67 -5.65
N LEU A 175 -6.50 -8.93 -6.06
CA LEU A 175 -7.56 -9.94 -6.09
C LEU A 175 -8.10 -10.21 -4.68
N ASN A 176 -7.21 -10.41 -3.70
CA ASN A 176 -7.61 -10.57 -2.31
C ASN A 176 -8.28 -9.31 -1.74
N ALA A 177 -7.87 -8.11 -2.16
CA ALA A 177 -8.54 -6.86 -1.78
C ALA A 177 -9.99 -6.79 -2.29
N LEU A 178 -10.26 -7.31 -3.48
CA LEU A 178 -11.61 -7.43 -4.04
C LEU A 178 -12.46 -8.44 -3.26
N GLU A 179 -11.88 -9.59 -2.86
CA GLU A 179 -12.58 -10.52 -1.98
C GLU A 179 -12.91 -9.93 -0.61
N GLN A 180 -11.98 -9.16 -0.02
CA GLN A 180 -12.24 -8.47 1.24
C GLN A 180 -13.31 -7.37 1.07
N ALA A 181 -13.35 -6.67 -0.07
CA ALA A 181 -14.42 -5.73 -0.38
C ALA A 181 -15.79 -6.44 -0.38
N TRP A 182 -15.88 -7.64 -0.95
CA TRP A 182 -17.11 -8.44 -0.94
C TRP A 182 -17.48 -8.99 0.44
N LYS A 183 -16.50 -9.36 1.28
CA LYS A 183 -16.73 -9.85 2.66
C LYS A 183 -17.22 -8.74 3.60
N HIS A 184 -16.85 -7.49 3.35
CA HIS A 184 -17.10 -6.35 4.25
C HIS A 184 -18.07 -5.28 3.71
N ILE A 185 -18.58 -5.42 2.48
CA ILE A 185 -19.62 -4.52 1.96
C ILE A 185 -20.95 -4.70 2.71
N THR A 186 -21.46 -3.61 3.27
CA THR A 186 -22.84 -3.49 3.80
C THR A 186 -23.78 -3.01 2.69
N GLU A 187 -25.04 -2.67 2.99
CA GLU A 187 -26.06 -2.56 1.93
C GLU A 187 -25.75 -1.55 0.80
N TRP A 188 -25.07 -0.41 1.06
CA TRP A 188 -24.84 0.67 0.06
C TRP A 188 -23.52 1.51 0.12
N PRO A 189 -22.35 1.06 0.61
CA PRO A 189 -21.13 1.89 0.63
C PRO A 189 -20.36 1.92 -0.72
N GLU A 190 -19.74 3.06 -1.02
CA GLU A 190 -18.62 3.11 -1.97
C GLU A 190 -17.36 2.53 -1.29
N VAL A 191 -16.65 1.63 -1.98
CA VAL A 191 -15.42 1.01 -1.49
C VAL A 191 -14.22 1.53 -2.29
N THR A 192 -13.16 1.98 -1.61
CA THR A 192 -11.92 2.35 -2.31
C THR A 192 -10.79 1.40 -1.95
N ILE A 193 -10.26 0.73 -2.98
CA ILE A 193 -9.05 -0.09 -2.91
C ILE A 193 -7.86 0.78 -3.34
N TRP A 194 -6.83 0.78 -2.53
CA TRP A 194 -5.60 1.55 -2.71
C TRP A 194 -4.44 0.60 -2.96
N CYS A 195 -3.69 0.86 -4.04
CA CYS A 195 -2.48 0.12 -4.38
C CYS A 195 -1.46 1.10 -4.97
N ASP A 196 -0.18 0.94 -4.67
CA ASP A 196 0.90 1.76 -5.23
C ASP A 196 1.48 1.21 -6.55
N SER A 197 1.17 -0.04 -6.88
CA SER A 197 1.37 -0.59 -8.22
C SER A 197 0.56 0.19 -9.26
N GLN A 198 1.27 0.90 -10.13
CA GLN A 198 0.66 1.44 -11.35
C GLN A 198 0.23 0.35 -12.33
N TYR A 199 0.82 -0.86 -12.25
CA TYR A 199 0.43 -1.98 -13.10
C TYR A 199 -0.98 -2.47 -12.75
N CYS A 200 -1.29 -2.60 -11.45
CA CYS A 200 -2.62 -2.87 -10.95
C CYS A 200 -3.61 -1.74 -11.30
N VAL A 201 -3.30 -0.49 -10.93
CA VAL A 201 -4.24 0.63 -11.05
C VAL A 201 -4.55 0.97 -12.52
N LYS A 202 -3.55 1.02 -13.40
CA LYS A 202 -3.79 1.27 -14.84
C LYS A 202 -4.34 0.03 -15.55
N GLY A 203 -3.94 -1.17 -15.12
CA GLY A 203 -4.50 -2.40 -15.65
C GLY A 203 -6.00 -2.46 -15.45
N VAL A 204 -6.51 -2.24 -14.22
CA VAL A 204 -7.96 -2.18 -13.97
C VAL A 204 -8.64 -1.03 -14.72
N ASN A 205 -8.13 0.19 -14.58
CA ASN A 205 -8.88 1.39 -15.00
C ASN A 205 -8.73 1.74 -16.50
N GLU A 206 -7.63 1.37 -17.15
CA GLU A 206 -7.30 1.77 -18.52
C GLU A 206 -7.20 0.58 -19.48
N TRP A 207 -6.48 -0.48 -19.11
CA TRP A 207 -6.05 -1.50 -20.07
C TRP A 207 -7.00 -2.70 -20.17
N MET A 208 -7.48 -3.22 -19.04
CA MET A 208 -8.36 -4.37 -18.94
C MET A 208 -9.65 -4.22 -19.76
N PRO A 209 -10.37 -3.06 -19.75
CA PRO A 209 -11.53 -2.86 -20.63
C PRO A 209 -11.17 -3.03 -22.12
N GLY A 210 -9.99 -2.54 -22.52
CA GLY A 210 -9.47 -2.68 -23.90
C GLY A 210 -9.04 -4.10 -24.26
N TRP A 211 -8.53 -4.87 -23.30
CA TRP A 211 -8.20 -6.30 -23.51
C TRP A 211 -9.48 -7.15 -23.60
N LYS A 212 -10.47 -6.92 -22.73
CA LYS A 212 -11.78 -7.59 -22.77
C LYS A 212 -12.45 -7.42 -24.14
N ALA A 213 -12.51 -6.18 -24.64
CA ALA A 213 -13.07 -5.87 -25.96
C ALA A 213 -12.34 -6.54 -27.15
N LYS A 214 -11.12 -7.07 -26.91
CA LYS A 214 -10.29 -7.79 -27.89
C LYS A 214 -10.15 -9.28 -27.57
N GLY A 215 -10.99 -9.85 -26.71
CA GLY A 215 -10.89 -11.27 -26.34
C GLY A 215 -9.62 -11.61 -25.57
N TRP A 216 -9.19 -10.72 -24.67
CA TRP A 216 -7.98 -10.82 -23.86
C TRP A 216 -6.65 -10.80 -24.65
N GLN A 217 -6.58 -9.93 -25.68
CA GLN A 217 -5.38 -9.74 -26.50
C GLN A 217 -4.84 -8.29 -26.46
N ARG A 218 -3.52 -8.17 -26.55
CA ARG A 218 -2.79 -6.90 -26.79
C ARG A 218 -2.61 -6.64 -28.30
N GLY A 219 -2.18 -5.43 -28.64
CA GLY A 219 -1.94 -5.02 -30.03
C GLY A 219 -3.22 -4.74 -30.85
N GLY A 220 -3.05 -4.65 -32.16
CA GLY A 220 -4.13 -4.63 -33.15
C GLY A 220 -3.96 -5.79 -34.14
N ALA A 221 -4.82 -5.87 -35.16
CA ALA A 221 -4.83 -6.98 -36.13
C ALA A 221 -3.49 -7.27 -36.83
N ASN A 222 -2.61 -6.26 -36.89
CA ASN A 222 -1.29 -6.32 -37.54
C ASN A 222 -0.11 -6.48 -36.56
N ALA A 223 -0.35 -6.68 -35.26
CA ALA A 223 0.72 -6.92 -34.30
C ALA A 223 1.28 -8.35 -34.44
N GLU A 224 2.59 -8.53 -34.26
CA GLU A 224 3.21 -9.86 -34.19
C GLU A 224 2.55 -10.74 -33.09
N PRO A 225 2.41 -12.07 -33.28
CA PRO A 225 1.67 -12.94 -32.36
C PRO A 225 2.13 -12.83 -30.89
N GLN A 226 3.44 -12.80 -30.63
CA GLN A 226 4.02 -12.63 -29.30
C GLN A 226 3.64 -11.30 -28.63
N ASN A 227 3.37 -10.26 -29.41
CA ASN A 227 2.93 -8.95 -28.92
C ASN A 227 1.40 -8.88 -28.66
N ARG A 228 0.66 -9.96 -28.95
CA ARG A 228 -0.77 -10.09 -28.65
C ARG A 228 -1.05 -10.72 -27.29
N VAL A 229 -0.05 -11.31 -26.63
CA VAL A 229 -0.21 -11.95 -25.32
C VAL A 229 -0.43 -10.89 -24.23
N VAL A 230 -1.46 -11.07 -23.41
CA VAL A 230 -1.61 -10.34 -22.13
C VAL A 230 -0.85 -11.13 -21.06
N MET A 231 0.21 -10.54 -20.50
CA MET A 231 0.90 -11.13 -19.34
C MET A 231 -0.05 -11.19 -18.14
N ASN A 232 0.02 -12.28 -17.36
CA ASN A 232 -0.82 -12.55 -16.18
C ASN A 232 -2.33 -12.56 -16.49
N VAL A 233 -2.73 -12.98 -17.70
CA VAL A 233 -4.13 -12.95 -18.17
C VAL A 233 -5.09 -13.70 -17.24
N ASP A 234 -4.62 -14.74 -16.56
CA ASP A 234 -5.43 -15.59 -15.69
C ASP A 234 -5.81 -14.85 -14.40
N LEU A 235 -4.84 -14.18 -13.77
CA LEU A 235 -5.08 -13.26 -12.64
C LEU A 235 -5.97 -12.07 -13.07
N TRP A 236 -5.75 -11.51 -14.26
CA TRP A 236 -6.60 -10.43 -14.78
C TRP A 236 -8.05 -10.87 -15.00
N LYS A 237 -8.29 -12.10 -15.47
CA LYS A 237 -9.65 -12.67 -15.60
C LYS A 237 -10.31 -12.86 -14.24
N ALA A 238 -9.60 -13.38 -13.24
CA ALA A 238 -10.13 -13.54 -11.88
C ALA A 238 -10.48 -12.18 -11.23
N ILE A 239 -9.62 -11.16 -11.41
CA ILE A 239 -9.88 -9.77 -11.00
C ILE A 239 -11.13 -9.22 -11.69
N ASP A 240 -11.27 -9.45 -13.00
CA ASP A 240 -12.42 -9.00 -13.79
C ASP A 240 -13.73 -9.69 -13.39
N GLU A 241 -13.68 -10.97 -13.06
CA GLU A 241 -14.82 -11.74 -12.54
C GLU A 241 -15.27 -11.20 -11.18
N LYS A 242 -14.35 -11.02 -10.21
CA LYS A 242 -14.66 -10.44 -8.90
C LYS A 242 -15.18 -9.00 -8.97
N MET A 243 -14.69 -8.21 -9.92
CA MET A 243 -15.21 -6.85 -10.19
C MET A 243 -16.63 -6.87 -10.79
N GLN A 244 -17.04 -7.94 -11.47
CA GLN A 244 -18.40 -8.12 -12.02
C GLN A 244 -19.39 -8.73 -11.03
N GLU A 245 -18.92 -9.51 -10.06
CA GLU A 245 -19.74 -10.03 -8.95
C GLU A 245 -20.27 -8.91 -8.03
N PHE A 246 -19.58 -7.76 -7.97
CA PHE A 246 -19.88 -6.67 -7.03
C PHE A 246 -21.33 -6.17 -7.13
N PRO A 247 -21.99 -5.77 -6.01
CA PRO A 247 -23.42 -5.53 -6.03
C PRO A 247 -23.75 -4.41 -7.01
N LYS A 248 -24.81 -4.58 -7.79
CA LYS A 248 -25.30 -3.60 -8.81
C LYS A 248 -25.44 -2.15 -8.31
N PHE A 249 -25.49 -2.00 -6.99
CA PHE A 249 -25.73 -0.77 -6.25
C PHE A 249 -24.49 -0.21 -5.53
N GLY A 250 -23.45 -1.04 -5.32
CA GLY A 250 -22.17 -0.61 -4.77
C GLY A 250 -21.19 -0.20 -5.86
N LYS A 251 -20.08 0.44 -5.47
CA LYS A 251 -19.01 0.79 -6.43
C LYS A 251 -17.63 0.59 -5.82
N ILE A 252 -16.78 -0.15 -6.52
CA ILE A 252 -15.34 -0.24 -6.24
C ILE A 252 -14.60 0.87 -6.99
N HIS A 253 -13.67 1.51 -6.29
CA HIS A 253 -12.68 2.41 -6.85
C HIS A 253 -11.27 1.88 -6.60
N VAL A 254 -10.60 1.38 -7.62
CA VAL A 254 -9.16 1.06 -7.55
C VAL A 254 -8.37 2.35 -7.83
N ARG A 255 -7.61 2.83 -6.85
CA ARG A 255 -6.90 4.12 -6.89
C ARG A 255 -5.43 3.96 -6.55
N TRP A 256 -4.60 4.80 -7.17
CA TRP A 256 -3.17 4.84 -6.88
C TRP A 256 -2.87 5.56 -5.57
N VAL A 257 -2.06 4.93 -4.72
CA VAL A 257 -1.39 5.52 -3.56
C VAL A 257 0.11 5.58 -3.82
N LYS A 258 0.83 6.47 -3.14
CA LYS A 258 2.28 6.50 -3.25
C LYS A 258 2.91 5.59 -2.18
N GLY A 259 3.58 4.54 -2.62
CA GLY A 259 4.31 3.61 -1.75
C GLY A 259 5.39 4.26 -0.91
N HIS A 260 5.66 3.66 0.26
CA HIS A 260 6.70 4.06 1.24
C HIS A 260 6.74 5.57 1.55
N HIS A 261 5.58 6.21 1.75
CA HIS A 261 5.46 7.66 1.81
C HIS A 261 4.69 8.22 3.03
N GLY A 262 4.59 7.47 4.12
CA GLY A 262 3.89 7.85 5.35
C GLY A 262 2.39 7.55 5.32
N VAL A 263 1.92 6.75 4.35
CA VAL A 263 0.52 6.33 4.26
C VAL A 263 0.40 4.99 4.98
N ALA A 264 0.03 5.04 6.26
CA ALA A 264 0.05 3.89 7.16
C ALA A 264 -0.73 2.66 6.66
N GLY A 265 -1.81 2.85 5.87
CA GLY A 265 -2.52 1.75 5.24
C GLY A 265 -1.71 1.01 4.17
N ASN A 266 -0.92 1.75 3.37
CA ASN A 266 0.02 1.14 2.42
C ASN A 266 1.14 0.46 3.22
N GLU A 267 1.81 1.18 4.11
CA GLU A 267 2.93 0.63 4.92
C GLU A 267 2.53 -0.61 5.73
N ARG A 268 1.25 -0.74 6.11
CA ARG A 268 0.69 -1.95 6.71
C ARG A 268 0.48 -3.09 5.69
N ALA A 269 0.06 -2.80 4.46
CA ALA A 269 0.05 -3.75 3.36
C ALA A 269 1.48 -4.20 2.98
N ASP A 270 2.45 -3.29 2.88
CA ASP A 270 3.88 -3.59 2.62
C ASP A 270 4.41 -4.60 3.66
N GLN A 271 4.13 -4.35 4.96
CA GLN A 271 4.51 -5.24 6.06
C GLN A 271 3.86 -6.63 5.95
N LEU A 272 2.62 -6.69 5.51
CA LEU A 272 1.88 -7.94 5.33
C LEU A 272 2.40 -8.73 4.11
N ALA A 273 2.76 -8.04 3.02
CA ALA A 273 3.40 -8.65 1.86
C ALA A 273 4.77 -9.25 2.21
N GLU A 274 5.61 -8.52 2.97
CA GLU A 274 6.89 -9.04 3.44
C GLU A 274 6.72 -10.22 4.42
N GLN A 275 5.72 -10.19 5.31
CA GLN A 275 5.41 -11.35 6.15
C GLN A 275 5.03 -12.58 5.30
N GLY A 276 4.14 -12.41 4.32
CA GLY A 276 3.77 -13.48 3.40
C GLY A 276 4.94 -14.04 2.60
N ARG A 277 5.89 -13.18 2.20
CA ARG A 277 7.13 -13.57 1.52
C ARG A 277 8.01 -14.42 2.43
N LEU A 278 8.22 -14.00 3.67
CA LEU A 278 9.03 -14.74 4.65
C LEU A 278 8.44 -16.11 4.99
N GLU A 279 7.12 -16.19 5.18
CA GLU A 279 6.42 -17.48 5.40
C GLU A 279 6.42 -18.38 4.16
N ALA A 280 6.53 -17.83 2.95
CA ALA A 280 6.75 -18.61 1.73
C ALA A 280 8.19 -19.10 1.60
N GLU A 281 9.16 -18.28 1.99
CA GLU A 281 10.58 -18.61 1.97
C GLU A 281 10.90 -19.76 2.94
N GLU A 282 10.33 -19.74 4.15
CA GLU A 282 10.48 -20.81 5.12
C GLU A 282 9.83 -22.13 4.67
N ARG A 283 8.62 -22.05 4.08
CA ARG A 283 7.95 -23.23 3.49
C ARG A 283 8.78 -23.85 2.38
N GLY A 284 9.26 -23.06 1.42
CA GLY A 284 10.08 -23.56 0.31
C GLY A 284 11.34 -24.29 0.79
N ARG A 285 12.07 -23.72 1.77
CA ARG A 285 13.25 -24.40 2.37
C ARG A 285 12.88 -25.73 3.03
N SER A 286 11.72 -25.81 3.69
CA SER A 286 11.29 -27.05 4.35
C SER A 286 10.92 -28.16 3.35
N GLU A 287 10.35 -27.79 2.20
CA GLU A 287 10.05 -28.72 1.09
C GLU A 287 11.34 -29.21 0.42
N ASP A 288 12.32 -28.33 0.22
CA ASP A 288 13.67 -28.69 -0.26
C ASP A 288 14.39 -29.65 0.72
N GLU A 289 14.34 -29.39 2.02
CA GLU A 289 14.98 -30.24 3.05
C GLU A 289 14.33 -31.63 3.11
N LEU A 290 12.99 -31.71 3.06
CA LEU A 290 12.26 -32.98 2.97
C LEU A 290 12.60 -33.76 1.68
N SER A 291 12.67 -33.06 0.53
CA SER A 291 13.06 -33.65 -0.76
C SER A 291 14.48 -34.23 -0.73
N LEU A 292 15.43 -33.53 -0.09
CA LEU A 292 16.80 -34.01 0.10
C LEU A 292 16.85 -35.23 1.03
N LEU A 293 16.07 -35.25 2.11
CA LEU A 293 15.98 -36.39 3.03
C LEU A 293 15.45 -37.65 2.33
N ASP A 294 14.39 -37.53 1.51
CA ASP A 294 13.87 -38.65 0.72
C ASP A 294 14.89 -39.18 -0.31
N GLN A 295 15.65 -38.29 -0.96
CA GLN A 295 16.73 -38.69 -1.87
C GLN A 295 17.87 -39.42 -1.14
N VAL A 296 18.26 -38.97 0.06
CA VAL A 296 19.26 -39.65 0.89
C VAL A 296 18.75 -41.02 1.32
N ASN A 297 17.47 -41.14 1.72
CA ASN A 297 16.86 -42.41 2.10
C ASN A 297 16.81 -43.43 0.95
N ASP A 298 16.53 -43.01 -0.30
CA ASP A 298 16.60 -43.88 -1.49
C ASP A 298 18.03 -44.36 -1.77
N LEU A 299 19.02 -43.45 -1.70
CA LEU A 299 20.43 -43.82 -1.88
C LEU A 299 20.89 -44.84 -0.83
N ASP A 300 20.48 -44.66 0.42
CA ASP A 300 20.84 -45.54 1.54
C ASP A 300 20.17 -46.93 1.40
N ALA A 301 18.92 -46.98 0.92
CA ALA A 301 18.22 -48.22 0.60
C ALA A 301 18.90 -48.98 -0.55
N ARG A 302 19.30 -48.28 -1.61
CA ARG A 302 20.03 -48.86 -2.75
C ARG A 302 21.42 -49.35 -2.36
N PHE A 303 22.13 -48.63 -1.48
CA PHE A 303 23.42 -49.08 -0.96
C PHE A 303 23.29 -50.37 -0.13
N LYS A 304 22.28 -50.46 0.74
CA LYS A 304 21.97 -51.68 1.51
C LYS A 304 21.62 -52.87 0.60
N GLN A 305 20.90 -52.65 -0.50
CA GLN A 305 20.61 -53.69 -1.49
C GLN A 305 21.86 -54.24 -2.19
N ILE A 306 22.84 -53.37 -2.49
CA ILE A 306 24.12 -53.78 -3.09
C ILE A 306 24.97 -54.56 -2.08
N MET A 307 25.08 -54.06 -0.84
CA MET A 307 25.93 -54.66 0.19
C MET A 307 25.34 -55.95 0.80
N GLY A 308 24.02 -56.15 0.72
CA GLY A 308 23.33 -57.36 1.18
C GLY A 308 23.24 -58.49 0.14
N ALA A 309 23.85 -58.32 -1.03
CA ALA A 309 23.83 -59.28 -2.15
C ALA A 309 25.16 -60.02 -2.35
N VAL A 310 25.97 -60.13 -1.29
CA VAL A 310 27.31 -60.76 -1.24
C VAL A 310 27.29 -62.02 -0.38
#